data_AF-A0A382ZTF8-F1
#
_entry.id   AF-A0A382ZTF8-F1
#
_cell.length_a   1.000
_cell.length_b   1.000
_cell.length_c   1.000
_cell.angle_alpha   90.00
_cell.angle_beta   90.00
_cell.angle_gamma   90.00
#
_symmetry.space_group_name_H-M   'P 1'
#
loop_
_entity.id
_entity.type
_entity.pdbx_description
1 polymer ?
#
loop_
_entity_poly.entity_id
_entity_poly.type
_entity_poly.pdbx_seq_one_letter_code
_entity_poly.pdbx_strand_id
1 'polypeptide(L)'
;MNYIKSYLFCIFCFTLLVSQDVMEGWIIYTPQIGGGGGGNNGATTYLKNESGNTIKTWDHARGAASMPYLLPDSSFIYPYRVQNPTMNSGGVGGGIQYINWDGDVL
;
A
#
# COMPACT_ATOMS: atom_id res chain seq x y z
N MET A 1 45.33 -28.29 -0.48
CA MET A 1 44.59 -27.69 0.66
C MET A 1 43.66 -26.54 0.26
N ASN A 2 44.02 -25.68 -0.71
CA ASN A 2 43.26 -24.44 -1.00
C ASN A 2 41.97 -24.68 -1.83
N TYR A 3 41.95 -25.68 -2.70
CA TYR A 3 40.79 -25.97 -3.57
C TYR A 3 39.55 -26.47 -2.79
N ILE A 4 39.75 -27.26 -1.72
CA ILE A 4 38.67 -27.75 -0.86
C ILE A 4 37.99 -26.60 -0.11
N LYS A 5 38.78 -25.65 0.42
CA LYS A 5 38.25 -24.46 1.08
C LYS A 5 37.44 -23.58 0.12
N SER A 6 37.94 -23.41 -1.11
CA SER A 6 37.23 -22.70 -2.17
C SER A 6 35.89 -23.37 -2.52
N TYR A 7 35.90 -24.71 -2.64
CA TYR A 7 34.68 -25.46 -2.95
C TYR A 7 33.62 -25.35 -1.83
N LEU A 8 34.04 -25.45 -0.57
CA LEU A 8 33.16 -25.26 0.59
C LEU A 8 32.58 -23.84 0.64
N PHE A 9 33.39 -22.82 0.33
CA PHE A 9 32.94 -21.44 0.23
C PHE A 9 31.90 -21.27 -0.89
N CYS A 10 32.13 -21.87 -2.07
CA CYS A 10 31.16 -21.85 -3.17
C CYS A 10 29.84 -22.53 -2.79
N ILE A 11 29.87 -23.67 -2.10
CA ILE A 11 28.65 -24.34 -1.61
C ILE A 11 27.89 -23.44 -0.64
N PHE A 12 28.59 -22.83 0.32
CA PHE A 12 27.98 -21.91 1.28
C PHE A 12 27.33 -20.71 0.60
N CYS A 13 28.01 -20.07 -0.36
CA CYS A 13 27.44 -18.99 -1.15
C CYS A 13 26.22 -19.44 -1.96
N PHE A 14 26.24 -20.66 -2.52
CA PHE A 14 25.11 -21.19 -3.27
C PHE A 14 23.89 -21.44 -2.36
N THR A 15 24.09 -21.92 -1.14
CA THR A 15 22.97 -22.11 -0.19
C THR A 15 22.29 -20.80 0.20
N LEU A 16 23.02 -19.70 0.30
CA LEU A 16 22.46 -18.37 0.60
C LEU A 16 21.59 -17.82 -0.56
N LEU A 17 21.88 -18.22 -1.80
CA LEU A 17 21.11 -17.80 -2.96
C LEU A 17 19.77 -18.55 -3.06
N VAL A 18 19.71 -19.78 -2.56
CA VAL A 18 18.53 -20.65 -2.69
C VAL A 18 17.62 -20.59 -1.45
N SER A 19 18.09 -20.06 -0.32
CA SER A 19 17.29 -19.96 0.93
C SER A 19 16.45 -18.69 1.07
N GLN A 20 16.08 -18.03 -0.04
CA GLN A 20 15.27 -16.80 0.02
C GLN A 20 13.78 -17.15 0.01
N ASP A 21 13.05 -16.64 1.01
CA ASP A 21 11.60 -16.68 1.06
C ASP A 21 11.01 -15.32 0.65
N VAL A 22 9.76 -15.33 0.18
CA VAL A 22 9.01 -14.10 -0.08
C VAL A 22 8.71 -13.43 1.26
N MET A 23 9.07 -12.16 1.40
CA MET A 23 8.71 -11.37 2.58
C MET A 23 7.18 -11.23 2.64
N GLU A 24 6.58 -11.63 3.76
CA GLU A 24 5.17 -11.37 4.04
C GLU A 24 4.94 -9.86 4.12
N GLY A 25 3.92 -9.38 3.41
CA GLY A 25 3.61 -7.96 3.33
C GLY A 25 2.16 -7.72 2.96
N TRP A 26 1.60 -6.61 3.44
CA TRP A 26 0.25 -6.21 3.11
C TRP A 26 0.24 -5.15 2.02
N ILE A 27 -0.75 -5.24 1.14
CA ILE A 27 -0.96 -4.31 0.03
C ILE A 27 -2.16 -3.44 0.41
N ILE A 28 -1.91 -2.14 0.60
CA ILE A 28 -2.96 -1.14 0.79
C ILE A 28 -3.17 -0.35 -0.50
N TYR A 29 -4.42 -0.22 -0.94
CA TYR A 29 -4.75 0.58 -2.13
C TYR A 29 -6.20 1.03 -2.12
N THR A 30 -6.47 2.13 -2.83
CA THR A 30 -7.82 2.64 -3.07
C THR A 30 -8.04 2.69 -4.58
N PRO A 31 -8.89 1.82 -5.16
CA PRO A 31 -9.18 1.89 -6.58
C PRO A 31 -9.86 3.22 -6.90
N GLN A 32 -9.35 3.94 -7.89
CA GLN A 32 -9.98 5.16 -8.37
C GLN A 32 -11.13 4.81 -9.30
N ILE A 33 -12.36 5.14 -8.91
CA ILE A 33 -13.56 4.95 -9.73
C ILE A 33 -13.74 6.20 -10.60
N GLY A 34 -13.47 6.07 -11.92
CA GLY A 34 -13.72 7.10 -12.93
C GLY A 34 -12.46 7.65 -13.62
N GLY A 35 -12.49 7.68 -14.96
CA GLY A 35 -11.43 8.20 -15.81
C GLY A 35 -11.29 9.72 -15.70
N GLY A 36 -10.04 10.22 -15.76
CA GLY A 36 -9.76 11.64 -15.98
C GLY A 36 -10.14 12.60 -14.84
N GLY A 37 -10.08 12.15 -13.59
CA GLY A 37 -10.37 12.98 -12.40
C GLY A 37 -11.46 12.35 -11.56
N GLY A 38 -11.15 11.21 -10.94
CA GLY A 38 -12.07 10.38 -10.14
C GLY A 38 -13.09 11.20 -9.36
N GLY A 39 -14.35 10.77 -9.42
CA GLY A 39 -15.45 11.50 -8.80
C GLY A 39 -15.20 11.77 -7.32
N ASN A 40 -15.78 12.85 -6.80
CA ASN A 40 -15.78 13.12 -5.35
C ASN A 40 -16.73 12.20 -4.57
N ASN A 41 -17.37 11.28 -5.28
CA ASN A 41 -18.24 10.27 -4.71
C ASN A 41 -17.35 9.24 -4.02
N GLY A 42 -17.76 8.79 -2.83
CA GLY A 42 -16.94 8.01 -1.91
C GLY A 42 -16.11 6.87 -2.52
N ALA A 43 -15.12 6.44 -1.76
CA ALA A 43 -14.14 5.45 -2.19
C ALA A 43 -13.92 4.41 -1.09
N THR A 44 -13.50 3.20 -1.46
CA THR A 44 -13.19 2.13 -0.51
C THR A 44 -11.72 1.80 -0.58
N THR A 45 -11.01 1.89 0.54
CA THR A 45 -9.62 1.42 0.66
C THR A 45 -9.60 -0.04 1.03
N TYR A 46 -8.74 -0.81 0.38
CA TYR A 46 -8.56 -2.24 0.61
C TYR A 46 -7.17 -2.49 1.19
N LEU A 47 -7.11 -3.36 2.19
CA LEU A 47 -5.88 -3.98 2.67
C LEU A 47 -5.94 -5.47 2.32
N LYS A 48 -4.95 -5.95 1.58
CA LYS A 48 -4.87 -7.34 1.12
C LYS A 48 -3.57 -8.01 1.55
N ASN A 49 -3.61 -9.31 1.72
CA ASN A 49 -2.40 -10.12 1.89
C ASN A 49 -1.76 -10.49 0.53
N GLU A 50 -0.61 -11.13 0.58
CA GLU A 50 0.16 -11.66 -0.57
C GLU A 50 -0.61 -12.69 -1.40
N SER A 51 -1.56 -13.40 -0.78
CA SER A 51 -2.48 -14.32 -1.47
C SER A 51 -3.64 -13.63 -2.18
N GLY A 52 -3.76 -12.30 -2.07
CA GLY A 52 -4.84 -11.49 -2.65
C GLY A 52 -6.14 -11.49 -1.83
N ASN A 53 -6.15 -12.09 -0.65
CA ASN A 53 -7.28 -12.08 0.27
C ASN A 53 -7.42 -10.70 0.91
N THR A 54 -8.65 -10.21 0.99
CA THR A 54 -8.96 -8.96 1.68
C THR A 54 -8.90 -9.17 3.19
N ILE A 55 -7.99 -8.47 3.85
CA ILE A 55 -7.85 -8.43 5.31
C ILE A 55 -8.85 -7.43 5.89
N LYS A 56 -8.93 -6.24 5.29
CA LYS A 56 -9.78 -5.14 5.76
C LYS A 56 -10.17 -4.17 4.65
N THR A 57 -11.28 -3.48 4.85
CA THR A 57 -11.75 -2.37 4.02
C THR A 57 -12.15 -1.17 4.88
N TRP A 58 -11.96 0.03 4.34
CA TRP A 58 -12.46 1.28 4.91
C TRP A 58 -13.20 2.07 3.85
N ASP A 59 -14.40 2.53 4.17
CA ASP A 59 -15.19 3.38 3.31
C ASP A 59 -14.96 4.85 3.62
N HIS A 60 -14.84 5.65 2.57
CA HIS A 60 -14.54 7.07 2.61
C HIS A 60 -15.67 7.84 1.96
N ALA A 61 -16.10 8.94 2.59
CA ALA A 61 -17.12 9.80 2.01
C ALA A 61 -16.62 10.52 0.74
N ARG A 62 -15.29 10.66 0.59
CA ARG A 62 -14.63 11.43 -0.45
C ARG A 62 -13.79 10.53 -1.32
N GLY A 63 -13.70 10.85 -2.60
CA GLY A 63 -12.85 10.11 -3.53
C GLY A 63 -11.36 10.27 -3.20
N ALA A 64 -10.58 9.23 -3.50
CA ALA A 64 -9.13 9.25 -3.29
C ALA A 64 -8.46 10.31 -4.17
N ALA A 65 -7.51 11.03 -3.61
CA ALA A 65 -6.65 11.93 -4.38
C ALA A 65 -5.33 11.27 -4.80
N SER A 66 -4.86 10.29 -4.04
CA SER A 66 -3.64 9.52 -4.27
C SER A 66 -3.74 8.17 -3.54
N MET A 67 -2.64 7.42 -3.55
CA MET A 67 -2.52 6.15 -2.85
C MET A 67 -2.50 6.35 -1.32
N PRO A 68 -3.16 5.46 -0.55
CA PRO A 68 -3.05 5.44 0.91
C PRO A 68 -1.70 4.88 1.37
N TYR A 69 -1.30 5.20 2.60
CA TYR A 69 -0.07 4.72 3.22
C TYR A 69 -0.37 4.04 4.56
N LEU A 70 -0.06 2.76 4.68
CA LEU A 70 -0.19 2.01 5.92
C LEU A 70 0.99 2.35 6.86
N LEU A 71 0.71 2.55 8.14
CA LEU A 71 1.69 2.87 9.16
C LEU A 71 1.96 1.66 10.07
N PRO A 72 3.10 1.63 10.81
CA PRO A 72 3.49 0.46 11.61
C PRO A 72 2.51 0.09 12.74
N ASP A 73 1.69 1.02 13.20
CA ASP A 73 0.67 0.81 14.24
C ASP A 73 -0.70 0.40 13.66
N SER A 74 -0.75 0.01 12.39
CA SER A 74 -1.95 -0.38 11.64
C SER A 74 -2.95 0.75 11.35
N SER A 75 -2.61 1.99 11.72
CA SER A 75 -3.29 3.16 11.18
C SER A 75 -2.85 3.43 9.73
N PHE A 76 -3.52 4.34 9.05
CA PHE A 76 -3.11 4.72 7.70
C PHE A 76 -3.42 6.18 7.37
N ILE A 77 -2.70 6.68 6.38
CA ILE A 77 -2.90 8.00 5.80
C ILE A 77 -3.73 7.86 4.54
N TYR A 78 -4.83 8.61 4.46
CA TYR A 78 -5.73 8.65 3.31
C TYR A 78 -5.77 10.04 2.66
N PRO A 79 -5.10 10.23 1.51
CA PRO A 79 -5.23 11.44 0.73
C PRO A 79 -6.57 11.47 -0.03
N TYR A 80 -7.34 12.54 0.13
CA TYR A 80 -8.67 12.67 -0.48
C TYR A 80 -8.84 13.99 -1.26
N ARG A 81 -9.84 14.01 -2.14
CA ARG A 81 -10.17 15.16 -2.99
C ARG A 81 -11.05 16.17 -2.25
N VAL A 82 -10.70 17.46 -2.24
CA VAL A 82 -11.57 18.51 -1.66
C VAL A 82 -12.82 18.78 -2.52
N GLN A 83 -13.83 19.47 -1.97
CA GLN A 83 -15.16 19.55 -2.62
C GLN A 83 -15.13 20.49 -3.82
N ASN A 84 -14.37 21.59 -3.69
CA ASN A 84 -14.18 22.61 -4.70
C ASN A 84 -12.68 22.72 -5.01
N PRO A 85 -12.08 21.73 -5.70
CA PRO A 85 -10.67 21.79 -6.03
C PRO A 85 -10.42 22.86 -7.09
N THR A 86 -9.32 23.58 -6.99
CA THR A 86 -8.91 24.58 -7.99
C THR A 86 -8.34 23.93 -9.26
N MET A 87 -8.00 22.65 -9.22
CA MET A 87 -7.50 21.86 -10.34
C MET A 87 -8.17 20.48 -10.35
N ASN A 88 -8.67 20.04 -11.52
CA ASN A 88 -9.27 18.71 -11.69
C ASN A 88 -8.49 17.84 -12.69
N SER A 89 -7.29 17.42 -12.31
CA SER A 89 -6.35 16.61 -13.12
C SER A 89 -5.60 15.59 -12.24
N GLY A 90 -4.53 14.97 -12.74
CA GLY A 90 -3.63 14.14 -11.92
C GLY A 90 -3.12 14.94 -10.72
N GLY A 91 -3.41 14.48 -9.49
CA GLY A 91 -3.02 15.17 -8.26
C GLY A 91 -3.99 16.24 -7.74
N VAL A 92 -5.30 16.15 -8.05
CA VAL A 92 -6.34 17.09 -7.53
C VAL A 92 -6.19 17.41 -6.05
N GLY A 93 -5.95 16.40 -5.20
CA GLY A 93 -5.59 16.60 -3.80
C GLY A 93 -6.56 17.49 -3.01
N GLY A 94 -6.03 17.99 -1.90
CA GLY A 94 -6.62 19.06 -1.10
C GLY A 94 -6.77 18.72 0.39
N GLY A 95 -6.77 17.44 0.77
CA GLY A 95 -6.79 17.04 2.17
C GLY A 95 -6.19 15.66 2.43
N ILE A 96 -5.86 15.43 3.69
CA ILE A 96 -5.26 14.20 4.20
C ILE A 96 -6.01 13.83 5.48
N GLN A 97 -6.36 12.55 5.62
CA GLN A 97 -6.89 11.98 6.86
C GLN A 97 -5.88 11.01 7.45
N TYR A 98 -5.74 11.08 8.77
CA TYR A 98 -5.07 10.06 9.58
C TYR A 98 -6.17 9.20 10.20
N ILE A 99 -6.16 7.89 9.92
CA ILE A 99 -7.28 7.00 10.22
C ILE A 99 -6.75 5.79 11.00
N ASN A 100 -7.40 5.47 12.12
CA ASN A 100 -7.05 4.29 12.91
C ASN A 100 -7.53 2.98 12.23
N TRP A 101 -7.20 1.85 12.84
CA TRP A 101 -7.65 0.55 12.31
C TRP A 101 -9.17 0.47 12.18
N ASP A 102 -9.94 1.00 13.12
CA ASP A 102 -11.40 0.86 13.16
C ASP A 102 -12.14 1.80 12.18
N GLY A 103 -11.42 2.75 11.59
CA GLY A 103 -11.95 3.69 10.60
C GLY A 103 -12.26 5.07 11.16
N ASP A 104 -11.90 5.35 12.42
CA ASP A 104 -12.03 6.68 13.00
C ASP A 104 -10.92 7.59 12.49
N VAL A 105 -11.30 8.83 12.17
CA VAL A 105 -10.34 9.89 11.88
C VAL A 105 -9.78 10.41 13.20
N LEU A 106 -8.44 10.40 13.29
CA LEU A 106 -7.66 10.85 14.45
C LEU A 106 -7.25 12.32 14.35
#